data_AF-A0A9P6RED1-F1
#
_entry.id   AF-A0A9P6RED1-F1
#
_cell.length_a   1.000
_cell.length_b   1.000
_cell.length_c   1.000
_cell.angle_alpha   90.00
_cell.angle_beta   90.00
_cell.angle_gamma   90.00
#
_symmetry.space_group_name_H-M   'P 1'
#
loop_
_entity.id
_entity.type
_entity.pdbx_description
1 polymer ?
#
loop_
_entity_poly.entity_id
_entity_poly.type
_entity_poly.pdbx_seq_one_letter_code
_entity_poly.pdbx_strand_id
1 'polypeptide(L)'
;MTRFLVEDYSPSLNSAAGFDADILDDDALALCAKPTEGAPADELPQLMAQIPAELAGQRLDKALARLFPSYSRNRLQSWIDTGRVQVNGLPARIRQAAPLAASIVIAPERLPEETAFTAEPVPLEIIYEDAALLVINKPAGLVVHPATGNWQGTVLNGLLHRYGKAAAGLPRAGIVHRLDKDTSGLMVIARTLTAQTHLVRQLQAHSVKRRYLAFVWGMPNVHGTINAPLGRDPRNRIKMAVVTGTVGKPARTHYQRIATGTLAGQSFAVIQCDLETGRTHQIRVHLAHIGHPLIGDPLYCKIAPYAQLLATTRAADFARQALHAWQLKLEHPVTGLTCAWRTPAPADILLLAEALGLTPTVMSDTTEAEGDQAECVAANRQRLATLTDTRIAWLEQVHQTNVVRAETALEALHPPRADASVTTQAGIACTIMSADCLPVLICDGAGRAVGAAHAGWRGLLAGVLERTAAEVAALTSSSQELYAFLGPAIGPHAFEVGDDVRATFLAAATATERAVTATAFLPRLNTPGKYFANLFTLARQRLIRAGIRHISGGT
;
A
#
# COMPACT_ATOMS: atom_id res chain seq x y z
N MET A 1 -53.77 -30.30 6.02
CA MET A 1 -53.38 -29.07 5.32
C MET A 1 -51.97 -28.72 5.78
N THR A 2 -50.91 -28.60 4.98
CA THR A 2 -50.56 -29.03 3.63
C THR A 2 -49.03 -29.03 3.67
N ARG A 3 -48.42 -30.06 3.06
CA ARG A 3 -46.98 -30.25 2.91
C ARG A 3 -46.32 -29.03 2.28
N PHE A 4 -45.16 -28.60 2.80
CA PHE A 4 -44.21 -27.79 2.01
C PHE A 4 -43.08 -28.68 1.54
N LEU A 5 -43.04 -28.84 0.22
CA LEU A 5 -42.02 -29.53 -0.55
C LEU A 5 -40.74 -28.71 -0.57
N VAL A 6 -39.62 -29.42 -0.45
CA VAL A 6 -38.28 -28.98 -0.81
C VAL A 6 -38.24 -28.89 -2.33
N GLU A 7 -38.02 -27.70 -2.87
CA GLU A 7 -37.64 -27.51 -4.28
C GLU A 7 -36.18 -27.08 -4.36
N ASP A 8 -35.43 -27.88 -5.11
CA ASP A 8 -34.04 -27.69 -5.52
C ASP A 8 -33.87 -26.35 -6.23
N TYR A 9 -33.12 -25.43 -5.64
CA TYR A 9 -32.62 -24.25 -6.32
C TYR A 9 -31.13 -24.41 -6.62
N SER A 10 -30.85 -24.83 -7.86
CA SER A 10 -29.54 -24.83 -8.48
C SER A 10 -29.33 -23.48 -9.18
N PRO A 11 -28.48 -22.56 -8.69
CA PRO A 11 -28.19 -21.35 -9.42
C PRO A 11 -27.13 -21.68 -10.47
N SER A 12 -27.60 -21.76 -11.71
CA SER A 12 -26.81 -21.71 -12.93
C SER A 12 -25.73 -20.63 -12.84
N LEU A 13 -24.47 -21.06 -12.94
CA LEU A 13 -23.30 -20.25 -13.27
C LEU A 13 -23.51 -19.58 -14.63
N ASN A 14 -24.17 -18.43 -14.68
CA ASN A 14 -24.08 -17.50 -15.81
C ASN A 14 -24.70 -16.14 -15.44
N SER A 15 -23.96 -15.35 -14.67
CA SER A 15 -24.02 -13.89 -14.76
C SER A 15 -22.71 -13.33 -14.26
N ALA A 16 -21.72 -13.28 -15.15
CA ALA A 16 -20.56 -12.42 -14.98
C ALA A 16 -21.05 -10.97 -14.97
N ALA A 17 -21.36 -10.45 -13.78
CA ALA A 17 -21.50 -9.01 -13.57
C ALA A 17 -20.14 -8.37 -13.86
N GLY A 18 -20.15 -7.34 -14.71
CA GLY A 18 -18.99 -6.80 -15.41
C GLY A 18 -17.78 -6.54 -14.52
N PHE A 19 -16.73 -7.32 -14.77
CA PHE A 19 -15.37 -6.95 -14.39
C PHE A 19 -14.90 -5.91 -15.40
N ASP A 20 -14.79 -4.66 -14.97
CA ASP A 20 -14.14 -3.63 -15.76
C ASP A 20 -12.65 -3.98 -15.91
N ALA A 21 -12.24 -4.23 -17.15
CA ALA A 21 -10.90 -4.68 -17.58
C ALA A 21 -9.76 -3.68 -17.30
N ASP A 22 -10.05 -2.64 -16.51
CA ASP A 22 -9.32 -1.38 -16.53
C ASP A 22 -8.40 -1.17 -15.33
N ILE A 23 -8.33 -2.12 -14.40
CA ILE A 23 -7.44 -2.03 -13.22
C ILE A 23 -6.04 -2.58 -13.54
N LEU A 24 -5.92 -3.43 -14.56
CA LEU A 24 -4.66 -4.01 -15.05
C LEU A 24 -4.79 -4.21 -16.57
N ASP A 25 -3.87 -3.64 -17.36
CA ASP A 25 -3.87 -3.64 -18.85
C ASP A 25 -4.24 -4.98 -19.51
N ASP A 26 -4.82 -4.88 -20.73
CA ASP A 26 -5.41 -5.97 -21.54
C ASP A 26 -4.51 -7.17 -21.82
N ASP A 27 -3.18 -7.00 -21.76
CA ASP A 27 -2.24 -8.10 -22.04
C ASP A 27 -2.34 -9.27 -21.04
N ALA A 28 -3.01 -9.07 -19.89
CA ALA A 28 -3.20 -10.11 -18.87
C ALA A 28 -4.59 -10.79 -18.89
N LEU A 29 -5.50 -10.38 -19.79
CA LEU A 29 -6.87 -10.93 -19.85
C LEU A 29 -6.98 -12.24 -20.66
N ALA A 30 -5.93 -12.64 -21.38
CA ALA A 30 -5.99 -13.80 -22.28
C ALA A 30 -5.76 -15.18 -21.63
N LEU A 31 -5.43 -15.27 -20.33
CA LEU A 31 -5.12 -16.57 -19.69
C LEU A 31 -5.76 -16.70 -18.30
N CYS A 32 -7.09 -16.82 -18.27
CA CYS A 32 -7.76 -17.45 -17.13
C CYS A 32 -7.65 -18.98 -17.23
N ALA A 33 -6.44 -19.52 -17.01
CA ALA A 33 -6.28 -20.95 -16.76
C ALA A 33 -6.43 -21.20 -15.26
N LYS A 34 -7.27 -22.17 -14.87
CA LYS A 34 -7.39 -22.61 -13.49
C LYS A 34 -6.05 -23.23 -13.05
N PRO A 35 -5.57 -22.99 -11.82
CA PRO A 35 -4.38 -23.66 -11.31
C PRO A 35 -4.61 -25.17 -11.31
N THR A 36 -3.79 -25.92 -12.04
CA THR A 36 -3.81 -27.38 -12.00
C THR A 36 -3.08 -27.85 -10.75
N GLU A 37 -3.71 -28.75 -9.98
CA GLU A 37 -3.11 -29.36 -8.79
C GLU A 37 -1.77 -30.03 -9.10
N GLY A 38 -0.88 -30.02 -8.10
CA GLY A 38 0.41 -30.68 -8.16
C GLY A 38 0.28 -32.16 -8.48
N ALA A 39 0.59 -32.51 -9.72
CA ALA A 39 1.07 -33.84 -10.06
C ALA A 39 2.60 -33.87 -9.82
N PRO A 40 3.21 -35.05 -9.59
CA PRO A 40 4.66 -35.18 -9.50
C PRO A 40 5.34 -34.59 -10.73
N ALA A 41 6.65 -34.41 -10.67
CA ALA A 41 7.50 -34.17 -11.83
C ALA A 41 7.52 -35.41 -12.75
N ASP A 42 6.37 -35.78 -13.32
CA ASP A 42 6.22 -36.90 -14.24
C ASP A 42 6.08 -36.38 -15.66
N GLU A 43 6.96 -36.88 -16.52
CA GLU A 43 7.02 -36.65 -17.94
C GLU A 43 5.63 -36.78 -18.58
N LEU A 44 5.28 -35.86 -19.48
CA LEU A 44 4.05 -36.00 -20.27
C LEU A 44 4.08 -37.37 -20.98
N PRO A 45 2.94 -38.09 -21.06
CA PRO A 45 2.91 -39.40 -21.72
C PRO A 45 3.41 -39.27 -23.16
N GLN A 46 4.27 -40.22 -23.55
CA GLN A 46 4.79 -40.24 -24.91
C GLN A 46 3.64 -40.37 -25.92
N LEU A 47 3.71 -39.58 -26.98
CA LEU A 47 2.78 -39.72 -28.10
C LEU A 47 3.35 -40.75 -29.07
N MET A 48 2.57 -41.77 -29.36
CA MET A 48 2.96 -42.85 -30.27
C MET A 48 1.99 -42.94 -31.43
N ALA A 49 2.52 -43.10 -32.64
CA ALA A 49 1.73 -43.36 -33.84
C ALA A 49 2.55 -44.15 -34.86
N GLN A 50 1.89 -44.74 -35.85
CA GLN A 50 2.55 -45.23 -37.06
C GLN A 50 2.19 -44.33 -38.24
N ILE A 51 3.12 -44.12 -39.18
CA ILE A 51 2.86 -43.39 -40.43
C ILE A 51 1.95 -44.24 -41.34
N PRO A 52 0.69 -43.83 -41.59
CA PRO A 52 -0.19 -44.52 -42.53
C PRO A 52 0.26 -44.28 -43.98
N ALA A 53 -0.17 -45.16 -44.89
CA ALA A 53 0.23 -45.13 -46.30
C ALA A 53 -0.04 -43.78 -46.99
N GLU A 54 -1.14 -43.12 -46.63
CA GLU A 54 -1.55 -41.81 -47.16
C GLU A 54 -0.59 -40.66 -46.80
N LEU A 55 0.19 -40.82 -45.74
CA LEU A 55 1.16 -39.82 -45.26
C LEU A 55 2.61 -40.16 -45.62
N ALA A 56 2.85 -41.36 -46.15
CA ALA A 56 4.18 -41.78 -46.57
C ALA A 56 4.74 -40.88 -47.69
N GLY A 57 6.04 -40.59 -47.62
CA GLY A 57 6.73 -39.74 -48.60
C GLY A 57 6.48 -38.23 -48.42
N GLN A 58 5.49 -37.82 -47.62
CA GLN A 58 5.32 -36.42 -47.26
C GLN A 58 6.46 -35.97 -46.34
N ARG A 59 6.72 -34.67 -46.27
CA ARG A 59 7.63 -34.12 -45.26
C ARG A 59 7.12 -34.48 -43.85
N LEU A 60 8.02 -34.94 -43.01
CA LEU A 60 7.70 -35.44 -41.67
C LEU A 60 6.92 -34.42 -40.83
N ASP A 61 7.31 -33.14 -40.86
CA ASP A 61 6.59 -32.08 -40.14
C ASP A 61 5.11 -31.92 -40.57
N LYS A 62 4.79 -32.15 -41.85
CA LYS A 62 3.39 -32.15 -42.34
C LYS A 62 2.66 -33.43 -41.96
N ALA A 63 3.33 -34.58 -42.05
CA ALA A 63 2.76 -35.86 -41.63
C ALA A 63 2.41 -35.85 -40.14
N LEU A 64 3.31 -35.36 -39.29
CA LEU A 64 3.08 -35.23 -37.84
C LEU A 64 1.94 -34.27 -37.52
N ALA A 65 1.80 -33.15 -38.23
CA ALA A 65 0.70 -32.21 -38.01
C ALA A 65 -0.68 -32.81 -38.35
N ARG A 66 -0.72 -33.80 -39.26
CA ARG A 66 -1.95 -34.56 -39.56
C ARG A 66 -2.20 -35.68 -38.55
N LEU A 67 -1.15 -36.32 -38.04
CA LEU A 67 -1.25 -37.38 -37.03
C LEU A 67 -1.58 -36.86 -35.63
N PHE A 68 -1.12 -35.66 -35.29
CA PHE A 68 -1.29 -35.04 -33.98
C PHE A 68 -1.92 -33.65 -34.11
N PRO A 69 -3.20 -33.54 -34.51
CA PRO A 69 -3.85 -32.27 -34.84
C PRO A 69 -4.00 -31.33 -33.63
N SER A 70 -3.89 -31.84 -32.42
CA SER A 70 -3.91 -31.05 -31.17
C SER A 70 -2.66 -30.18 -30.99
N TYR A 71 -1.60 -30.40 -31.77
CA TYR A 71 -0.35 -29.64 -31.70
C TYR A 71 -0.10 -28.87 -32.99
N SER A 72 0.34 -27.61 -32.86
CA SER A 72 0.68 -26.81 -34.02
C SER A 72 1.91 -27.38 -34.73
N ARG A 73 1.97 -27.21 -36.05
CA ARG A 73 3.11 -27.65 -36.86
C ARG A 73 4.44 -27.06 -36.38
N ASN A 74 4.46 -25.80 -35.94
CA ASN A 74 5.66 -25.17 -35.39
C ASN A 74 6.11 -25.83 -34.08
N ARG A 75 5.18 -26.27 -33.23
CA ARG A 75 5.50 -27.00 -31.99
C ARG A 75 6.11 -28.36 -32.29
N LEU A 76 5.55 -29.09 -33.26
CA LEU A 76 6.09 -30.36 -33.73
C LEU A 76 7.49 -30.20 -34.36
N GLN A 77 7.72 -29.13 -35.13
CA GLN A 77 9.05 -28.81 -35.67
C GLN A 77 10.06 -28.55 -34.56
N SER A 78 9.71 -27.75 -33.55
CA SER A 78 10.57 -27.50 -32.39
C SER A 78 10.93 -28.79 -31.64
N TRP A 79 10.01 -29.73 -31.50
CA TRP A 79 10.29 -31.04 -30.90
C TRP A 79 11.22 -31.91 -31.76
N ILE A 80 11.14 -31.81 -33.09
CA ILE A 80 12.10 -32.48 -33.96
C ILE A 80 13.50 -31.86 -33.80
N ASP A 81 13.61 -30.53 -33.82
CA ASP A 81 14.89 -29.83 -33.66
C ASP A 81 15.55 -30.07 -32.30
N THR A 82 14.75 -30.23 -31.24
CA THR A 82 15.23 -30.55 -29.88
C THR A 82 15.45 -32.05 -29.64
N GLY A 83 15.31 -32.89 -30.67
CA GLY A 83 15.56 -34.34 -30.57
C GLY A 83 14.49 -35.13 -29.81
N ARG A 84 13.34 -34.52 -29.55
CA ARG A 84 12.20 -35.11 -28.82
C ARG A 84 11.28 -35.95 -29.69
N VAL A 85 11.56 -36.06 -30.99
CA VAL A 85 10.82 -36.92 -31.93
C VAL A 85 11.76 -37.99 -32.47
N GLN A 86 11.32 -39.24 -32.38
CA GLN A 86 12.01 -40.40 -32.97
C GLN A 86 11.16 -41.01 -34.09
N VAL A 87 11.84 -41.48 -35.14
CA VAL A 87 11.29 -42.28 -36.23
C VAL A 87 12.01 -43.62 -36.21
N ASN A 88 11.31 -44.72 -35.94
CA ASN A 88 11.91 -46.05 -35.78
C ASN A 88 13.06 -46.09 -34.76
N GLY A 89 12.90 -45.40 -33.64
CA GLY A 89 13.91 -45.33 -32.57
C GLY A 89 15.11 -44.43 -32.87
N LEU A 90 15.14 -43.76 -34.04
CA LEU A 90 16.21 -42.83 -34.42
C LEU A 90 15.73 -41.37 -34.35
N PRO A 91 16.57 -40.41 -33.95
CA PRO A 91 16.20 -38.98 -33.93
C PRO A 91 15.69 -38.49 -35.29
N ALA A 92 14.57 -37.78 -35.26
CA ALA A 92 13.94 -37.24 -36.45
C ALA A 92 14.69 -36.05 -37.05
N ARG A 93 14.53 -35.82 -38.35
CA ARG A 93 14.98 -34.60 -39.04
C ARG A 93 13.80 -33.88 -39.67
N ILE A 94 13.68 -32.56 -39.49
CA ILE A 94 12.49 -31.80 -39.91
C ILE A 94 12.09 -32.05 -41.37
N ARG A 95 13.08 -32.05 -42.27
CA ARG A 95 12.86 -32.10 -43.72
C ARG A 95 12.88 -33.51 -44.30
N GLN A 96 13.03 -34.56 -43.48
CA GLN A 96 13.02 -35.92 -44.01
C GLN A 96 11.61 -36.30 -44.49
N ALA A 97 11.56 -37.20 -45.48
CA ALA A 97 10.32 -37.84 -45.86
C ALA A 97 9.85 -38.80 -44.74
N ALA A 98 8.55 -38.83 -44.46
CA ALA A 98 7.94 -39.77 -43.54
C ALA A 98 8.02 -41.18 -44.15
N PRO A 99 8.78 -42.12 -43.56
CA PRO A 99 8.87 -43.48 -44.11
C PRO A 99 7.55 -44.22 -43.90
N LEU A 100 7.16 -45.04 -44.88
CA LEU A 100 5.96 -45.87 -44.79
C LEU A 100 6.01 -46.77 -43.56
N ALA A 101 4.90 -46.85 -42.82
CA ALA A 101 4.75 -47.68 -41.62
C ALA A 101 5.78 -47.41 -40.50
N ALA A 102 6.48 -46.28 -40.54
CA ALA A 102 7.44 -45.92 -39.51
C ALA A 102 6.72 -45.68 -38.18
N SER A 103 7.31 -46.20 -37.10
CA SER A 103 6.92 -45.86 -35.72
C SER A 103 7.40 -44.46 -35.39
N ILE A 104 6.51 -43.67 -34.83
CA ILE A 104 6.76 -42.32 -34.33
C ILE A 104 6.61 -42.35 -32.82
N VAL A 105 7.63 -41.84 -32.13
CA VAL A 105 7.59 -41.60 -30.69
C VAL A 105 7.93 -40.13 -30.46
N ILE A 106 7.05 -39.41 -29.76
CA ILE A 106 7.27 -38.02 -29.36
C ILE A 106 7.30 -37.98 -27.84
N ALA A 107 8.34 -37.36 -27.28
CA ALA A 107 8.43 -36.99 -25.88
C ALA A 107 8.02 -35.51 -25.72
N PRO A 108 6.72 -35.19 -25.59
CA PRO A 108 6.24 -33.82 -25.60
C PRO A 108 6.81 -33.01 -24.44
N GLU A 109 7.15 -31.76 -24.73
CA GLU A 109 7.56 -30.77 -23.73
C GLU A 109 6.41 -29.80 -23.45
N ARG A 110 6.17 -29.52 -22.16
CA ARG A 110 5.23 -28.49 -21.76
C ARG A 110 5.75 -27.13 -22.21
N LEU A 111 4.87 -26.29 -22.74
CA LEU A 111 5.24 -24.90 -22.95
C LEU A 111 5.41 -24.25 -21.57
N PRO A 112 6.36 -23.31 -21.40
CA PRO A 112 6.54 -22.62 -20.13
C PRO A 112 5.23 -21.99 -19.57
N GLU A 113 4.38 -21.47 -20.46
CA GLU A 113 3.05 -20.93 -20.13
C GLU A 113 2.07 -21.97 -19.55
N GLU A 114 2.21 -23.25 -19.89
CA GLU A 114 1.37 -24.34 -19.37
C GLU A 114 1.68 -24.63 -17.88
N THR A 115 2.84 -24.19 -17.40
CA THR A 115 3.28 -24.34 -15.99
C THR A 115 3.28 -23.01 -15.23
N ALA A 116 2.76 -21.95 -15.82
CA ALA A 116 2.92 -20.60 -15.30
C ALA A 116 2.29 -20.37 -13.92
N PHE A 117 1.25 -21.14 -13.57
CA PHE A 117 0.50 -21.04 -12.31
C PHE A 117 0.83 -22.18 -11.35
N THR A 118 2.09 -22.64 -11.36
CA THR A 118 2.58 -23.66 -10.43
C THR A 118 3.21 -23.02 -9.19
N ALA A 119 3.15 -23.74 -8.06
CA ALA A 119 3.73 -23.29 -6.80
C ALA A 119 5.26 -23.41 -6.83
N GLU A 120 5.97 -22.34 -6.51
CA GLU A 120 7.44 -22.32 -6.42
C GLU A 120 7.90 -21.61 -5.13
N PRO A 121 9.01 -22.05 -4.51
CA PRO A 121 9.55 -21.46 -3.29
C PRO A 121 10.25 -20.10 -3.57
N VAL A 122 9.48 -19.12 -4.03
CA VAL A 122 9.94 -17.74 -4.24
C VAL A 122 9.92 -17.01 -2.90
N PRO A 123 11.06 -16.48 -2.41
CA PRO A 123 11.09 -15.72 -1.16
C PRO A 123 10.24 -14.45 -1.25
N LEU A 124 9.36 -14.25 -0.27
CA LEU A 124 8.54 -13.04 -0.13
C LEU A 124 8.86 -12.40 1.23
N GLU A 125 9.31 -11.15 1.21
CA GLU A 125 9.50 -10.36 2.43
C GLU A 125 8.13 -9.83 2.90
N ILE A 126 7.68 -10.30 4.07
CA ILE A 126 6.36 -9.97 4.61
C ILE A 126 6.49 -8.80 5.58
N ILE A 127 5.80 -7.72 5.28
CA ILE A 127 5.72 -6.51 6.12
C ILE A 127 4.54 -6.59 7.09
N TYR A 128 3.42 -7.16 6.65
CA TYR A 128 2.23 -7.34 7.46
C TYR A 128 1.42 -8.53 6.95
N GLU A 129 0.84 -9.30 7.86
CA GLU A 129 -0.01 -10.42 7.53
C GLU A 129 -1.11 -10.58 8.59
N ASP A 130 -2.36 -10.67 8.15
CA ASP A 130 -3.50 -11.04 8.99
C ASP A 130 -4.42 -12.00 8.24
N ALA A 131 -5.65 -12.22 8.70
CA ALA A 131 -6.59 -13.13 8.04
C ALA A 131 -7.10 -12.60 6.68
N ALA A 132 -7.08 -11.29 6.42
CA ALA A 132 -7.68 -10.67 5.26
C ALA A 132 -6.66 -10.19 4.23
N LEU A 133 -5.48 -9.76 4.68
CA LEU A 133 -4.48 -9.04 3.92
C LEU A 133 -3.08 -9.63 4.14
N LEU A 134 -2.27 -9.44 3.11
CA LEU A 134 -0.83 -9.61 3.15
C LEU A 134 -0.20 -8.37 2.51
N VAL A 135 0.77 -7.76 3.18
CA VAL A 135 1.61 -6.70 2.61
C VAL A 135 3.03 -7.23 2.51
N ILE A 136 3.59 -7.18 1.30
CA ILE A 136 4.97 -7.60 1.03
C ILE A 136 5.83 -6.42 0.61
N ASN A 137 7.13 -6.52 0.84
CA ASN A 137 8.13 -5.70 0.19
C ASN A 137 8.73 -6.49 -0.99
N LYS A 138 8.34 -6.15 -2.22
CA LYS A 138 8.82 -6.84 -3.42
C LYS A 138 10.25 -6.36 -3.73
N PRO A 139 11.24 -7.26 -3.86
CA PRO A 139 12.57 -6.85 -4.34
C PRO A 139 12.53 -6.45 -5.82
N ALA A 140 13.54 -5.70 -6.28
CA ALA A 140 13.76 -5.52 -7.71
C ALA A 140 14.18 -6.85 -8.37
N GLY A 141 13.93 -7.01 -9.68
CA GLY A 141 14.17 -8.24 -10.42
C GLY A 141 13.04 -9.26 -10.35
N LEU A 142 12.15 -9.18 -9.36
CA LEU A 142 11.03 -10.11 -9.19
C LEU A 142 9.78 -9.65 -9.98
N VAL A 143 9.29 -10.51 -10.86
CA VAL A 143 8.06 -10.29 -11.63
C VAL A 143 6.84 -10.61 -10.76
N VAL A 144 5.77 -9.82 -10.89
CA VAL A 144 4.55 -9.99 -10.07
C VAL A 144 3.68 -11.15 -10.54
N HIS A 145 3.41 -11.20 -11.84
CA HIS A 145 2.47 -12.14 -12.44
C HIS A 145 3.09 -12.74 -13.69
N PRO A 146 2.87 -14.05 -13.97
CA PRO A 146 3.36 -14.68 -15.18
C PRO A 146 2.95 -13.90 -16.43
N ALA A 147 3.91 -13.73 -17.34
CA ALA A 147 3.73 -13.04 -18.61
C ALA A 147 4.77 -13.54 -19.62
N THR A 148 4.62 -13.17 -20.89
CA THR A 148 5.58 -13.52 -21.94
C THR A 148 7.02 -13.22 -21.54
N GLY A 149 7.86 -14.26 -21.55
CA GLY A 149 9.28 -14.19 -21.17
C GLY A 149 9.57 -14.34 -19.67
N ASN A 150 8.54 -14.37 -18.81
CA ASN A 150 8.67 -14.60 -17.36
C ASN A 150 7.46 -15.43 -16.88
N TRP A 151 7.46 -16.73 -17.19
CA TRP A 151 6.33 -17.62 -16.92
C TRP A 151 6.34 -18.21 -15.51
N GLN A 152 7.51 -18.31 -14.89
CA GLN A 152 7.75 -18.94 -13.59
C GLN A 152 8.52 -17.99 -12.67
N GLY A 153 8.69 -18.36 -11.40
CA GLY A 153 9.48 -17.60 -10.43
C GLY A 153 8.92 -16.21 -10.08
N THR A 154 7.60 -16.04 -10.16
CA THR A 154 6.92 -14.75 -9.91
C THR A 154 6.36 -14.67 -8.48
N VAL A 155 5.92 -13.47 -8.06
CA VAL A 155 5.18 -13.29 -6.79
C VAL A 155 3.98 -14.24 -6.72
N LEU A 156 3.25 -14.41 -7.83
CA LEU A 156 2.14 -15.37 -7.90
C LEU A 156 2.60 -16.79 -7.56
N ASN A 157 3.71 -17.26 -8.12
CA ASN A 157 4.23 -18.61 -7.85
C ASN A 157 4.61 -18.77 -6.36
N GLY A 158 5.20 -17.73 -5.75
CA GLY A 158 5.48 -17.68 -4.32
C GLY A 158 4.23 -17.69 -3.44
N LEU A 159 3.18 -16.98 -3.82
CA LEU A 159 1.90 -16.99 -3.11
C LEU A 159 1.23 -18.36 -3.17
N LEU A 160 1.24 -19.00 -4.34
CA LEU A 160 0.73 -20.37 -4.52
C LEU A 160 1.50 -21.37 -3.66
N HIS A 161 2.82 -21.24 -3.57
CA HIS A 161 3.64 -22.10 -2.71
C HIS A 161 3.35 -21.88 -1.22
N ARG A 162 3.29 -20.62 -0.79
CA ARG A 162 3.14 -20.29 0.64
C ARG A 162 1.73 -20.58 1.17
N TYR A 163 0.69 -20.34 0.38
CA TYR A 163 -0.71 -20.42 0.84
C TYR A 163 -1.54 -21.49 0.14
N GLY A 164 -0.96 -22.23 -0.81
CA GLY A 164 -1.59 -23.39 -1.44
C GLY A 164 -2.99 -23.09 -1.99
N LYS A 165 -3.96 -23.92 -1.58
CA LYS A 165 -5.36 -23.81 -2.03
C LYS A 165 -6.01 -22.46 -1.70
N ALA A 166 -5.61 -21.80 -0.62
CA ALA A 166 -6.17 -20.50 -0.26
C ALA A 166 -5.82 -19.42 -1.30
N ALA A 167 -4.56 -19.37 -1.76
CA ALA A 167 -4.16 -18.48 -2.85
C ALA A 167 -4.73 -18.95 -4.19
N ALA A 168 -4.67 -20.25 -4.50
CA ALA A 168 -5.17 -20.78 -5.77
C ALA A 168 -6.69 -20.54 -5.98
N GLY A 169 -7.46 -20.47 -4.91
CA GLY A 169 -8.89 -20.17 -4.94
C GLY A 169 -9.23 -18.70 -5.19
N LEU A 170 -8.25 -17.80 -5.17
CA LEU A 170 -8.44 -16.36 -5.40
C LEU A 170 -8.07 -15.98 -6.83
N PRO A 171 -8.84 -15.11 -7.51
CA PRO A 171 -8.41 -14.53 -8.76
C PRO A 171 -6.99 -13.94 -8.66
N ARG A 172 -6.10 -14.37 -9.55
CA ARG A 172 -4.69 -13.95 -9.59
C ARG A 172 -3.96 -14.12 -8.25
N ALA A 173 -4.29 -15.17 -7.49
CA ALA A 173 -3.72 -15.44 -6.17
C ALA A 173 -3.88 -14.28 -5.17
N GLY A 174 -4.93 -13.46 -5.32
CA GLY A 174 -5.19 -12.30 -4.46
C GLY A 174 -4.44 -11.03 -4.85
N ILE A 175 -3.67 -11.03 -5.94
CA ILE A 175 -2.97 -9.85 -6.45
C ILE A 175 -3.99 -8.86 -7.04
N VAL A 176 -4.06 -7.66 -6.47
CA VAL A 176 -4.99 -6.58 -6.89
C VAL A 176 -4.32 -5.41 -7.60
N HIS A 177 -3.00 -5.29 -7.48
CA HIS A 177 -2.19 -4.29 -8.19
C HIS A 177 -0.79 -4.83 -8.46
N ARG A 178 0.05 -4.11 -9.23
CA ARG A 178 1.37 -4.58 -9.65
C ARG A 178 2.45 -3.51 -9.55
N LEU A 179 3.68 -3.99 -9.44
CA LEU A 179 4.92 -3.24 -9.66
C LEU A 179 5.64 -3.81 -10.90
N ASP A 180 6.45 -2.98 -11.55
CA ASP A 180 7.35 -3.45 -12.62
C ASP A 180 8.41 -4.40 -12.03
N LYS A 181 9.00 -5.24 -12.89
CA LYS A 181 10.03 -6.23 -12.50
C LYS A 181 11.11 -5.59 -11.62
N ASP A 182 11.70 -4.49 -12.10
CA ASP A 182 12.81 -3.81 -11.42
C ASP A 182 12.39 -2.63 -10.54
N THR A 183 11.08 -2.50 -10.25
CA THR A 183 10.57 -1.59 -9.22
C THR A 183 10.42 -2.36 -7.93
N SER A 184 11.02 -1.87 -6.85
CA SER A 184 10.93 -2.47 -5.51
C SER A 184 9.82 -1.82 -4.67
N GLY A 185 9.48 -2.44 -3.54
CA GLY A 185 8.65 -1.83 -2.49
C GLY A 185 7.30 -2.50 -2.27
N LEU A 186 6.40 -1.78 -1.59
CA LEU A 186 5.19 -2.32 -1.00
C LEU A 186 4.15 -2.79 -2.03
N MET A 187 3.57 -3.96 -1.75
CA MET A 187 2.39 -4.49 -2.43
C MET A 187 1.41 -5.07 -1.43
N VAL A 188 0.11 -4.86 -1.65
CA VAL A 188 -0.97 -5.52 -0.89
C VAL A 188 -1.57 -6.65 -1.73
N ILE A 189 -1.79 -7.78 -1.08
CA ILE A 189 -2.38 -8.99 -1.59
C ILE A 189 -3.58 -9.32 -0.71
N ALA A 190 -4.71 -9.65 -1.34
CA ALA A 190 -5.88 -10.15 -0.64
C ALA A 190 -5.68 -11.61 -0.26
N ARG A 191 -6.09 -12.00 0.96
CA ARG A 191 -6.08 -13.39 1.41
C ARG A 191 -7.45 -14.06 1.39
N THR A 192 -8.49 -13.28 1.13
CA THR A 192 -9.87 -13.77 0.99
C THR A 192 -10.55 -13.10 -0.20
N LEU A 193 -11.62 -13.72 -0.71
CA LEU A 193 -12.39 -13.16 -1.83
C LEU A 193 -13.05 -11.84 -1.45
N THR A 194 -13.58 -11.74 -0.23
CA THR A 194 -14.15 -10.49 0.32
C THR A 194 -13.12 -9.37 0.35
N ALA A 195 -11.91 -9.65 0.86
CA ALA A 195 -10.83 -8.67 0.89
C ALA A 195 -10.43 -8.24 -0.53
N GLN A 196 -10.37 -9.18 -1.47
CA GLN A 196 -10.04 -8.90 -2.86
C GLN A 196 -11.06 -7.95 -3.50
N THR A 197 -12.35 -8.26 -3.41
CA THR A 197 -13.41 -7.41 -3.97
C THR A 197 -13.36 -6.02 -3.37
N HIS A 198 -13.13 -5.90 -2.05
CA HIS A 198 -13.05 -4.62 -1.38
C HIS A 198 -11.84 -3.78 -1.82
N LEU A 199 -10.66 -4.40 -1.89
CA LEU A 199 -9.44 -3.72 -2.37
C LEU A 199 -9.55 -3.27 -3.83
N VAL A 200 -10.15 -4.10 -4.68
CA VAL A 200 -10.44 -3.75 -6.09
C VAL A 200 -11.32 -2.50 -6.15
N ARG A 201 -12.39 -2.42 -5.35
CA ARG A 201 -13.25 -1.23 -5.27
C ARG A 201 -12.48 -0.01 -4.77
N GLN A 202 -11.62 -0.17 -3.76
CA GLN A 202 -10.80 0.94 -3.26
C GLN A 202 -9.83 1.48 -4.33
N LEU A 203 -9.24 0.61 -5.14
CA LEU A 203 -8.37 0.99 -6.27
C LEU A 203 -9.14 1.71 -7.38
N GLN A 204 -10.34 1.23 -7.72
CA GLN A 204 -11.25 1.90 -8.67
C GLN A 204 -11.66 3.29 -8.16
N ALA A 205 -11.91 3.41 -6.86
CA ALA A 205 -12.26 4.68 -6.22
C ALA A 205 -11.05 5.59 -5.94
N HIS A 206 -9.83 5.20 -6.32
CA HIS A 206 -8.58 5.95 -6.06
C HIS A 206 -8.34 6.30 -4.57
N SER A 207 -8.92 5.50 -3.67
CA SER A 207 -8.84 5.68 -2.22
C SER A 207 -7.55 5.10 -1.64
N VAL A 208 -7.01 4.04 -2.24
CA VAL A 208 -5.68 3.50 -1.91
C VAL A 208 -4.60 4.52 -2.29
N LYS A 209 -3.82 4.96 -1.30
CA LYS A 209 -2.67 5.83 -1.54
C LYS A 209 -1.42 4.98 -1.73
N ARG A 210 -0.88 5.03 -2.95
CA ARG A 210 0.37 4.37 -3.34
C ARG A 210 1.38 5.46 -3.65
N ARG A 211 2.43 5.52 -2.84
CA ARG A 211 3.43 6.57 -2.88
C ARG A 211 4.80 5.98 -3.17
N TYR A 212 5.50 6.64 -4.08
CA TYR A 212 6.78 6.18 -4.59
C TYR A 212 7.86 7.24 -4.36
N LEU A 213 9.08 6.80 -4.09
CA LEU A 213 10.27 7.60 -4.23
C LEU A 213 10.84 7.37 -5.63
N ALA A 214 11.11 8.47 -6.33
CA ALA A 214 11.60 8.47 -7.71
C ALA A 214 12.81 9.42 -7.82
N PHE A 215 13.93 8.89 -8.31
CA PHE A 215 15.12 9.69 -8.63
C PHE A 215 15.09 10.00 -10.10
N VAL A 216 15.15 11.28 -10.45
CA VAL A 216 15.00 11.75 -11.82
C VAL A 216 16.15 12.65 -12.23
N TRP A 217 16.45 12.64 -13.52
CA TRP A 217 17.32 13.64 -14.12
C TRP A 217 16.60 14.97 -14.33
N GLY A 218 17.35 16.06 -14.23
CA GLY A 218 16.85 17.43 -14.33
C GLY A 218 16.15 17.92 -13.06
N MET A 219 15.49 19.07 -13.19
CA MET A 219 14.77 19.72 -12.08
C MET A 219 13.28 19.89 -12.45
N PRO A 220 12.42 18.92 -12.11
CA PRO A 220 10.98 19.12 -12.24
C PRO A 220 10.53 20.25 -11.30
N ASN A 221 9.34 20.80 -11.57
CA ASN A 221 8.67 21.75 -10.69
C ASN A 221 8.55 21.20 -9.24
N VAL A 222 8.42 22.09 -8.26
CA VAL A 222 8.31 21.71 -6.84
C VAL A 222 7.14 20.76 -6.59
N HIS A 223 6.03 20.96 -7.28
CA HIS A 223 4.91 20.03 -7.31
C HIS A 223 4.29 20.04 -8.72
N GLY A 224 3.54 18.99 -9.06
CA GLY A 224 2.83 18.93 -10.33
C GLY A 224 1.93 17.73 -10.47
N THR A 225 1.15 17.72 -11.53
CA THR A 225 0.27 16.62 -11.92
C THR A 225 0.50 16.30 -13.39
N ILE A 226 0.81 15.05 -13.69
CA ILE A 226 0.94 14.53 -15.04
C ILE A 226 -0.35 13.77 -15.33
N ASN A 227 -1.20 14.34 -16.19
CA ASN A 227 -2.46 13.75 -16.62
C ASN A 227 -2.37 13.47 -18.12
N ALA A 228 -1.78 12.33 -18.48
CA ALA A 228 -1.50 11.98 -19.86
C ALA A 228 -1.89 10.51 -20.09
N PRO A 229 -2.75 10.20 -21.07
CA PRO A 229 -3.16 8.83 -21.31
C PRO A 229 -2.00 7.96 -21.81
N LEU A 230 -1.98 6.69 -21.39
CA LEU A 230 -0.92 5.74 -21.69
C LEU A 230 -1.43 4.58 -22.53
N GLY A 231 -0.60 4.14 -23.47
CA GLY A 231 -0.85 2.96 -24.30
C GLY A 231 0.45 2.34 -24.78
N ARG A 232 0.36 1.24 -25.53
CA ARG A 232 1.55 0.61 -26.13
C ARG A 232 2.17 1.55 -27.14
N ASP A 233 3.51 1.63 -27.15
CA ASP A 233 4.24 2.38 -28.17
C ASP A 233 4.04 1.70 -29.54
N PRO A 234 3.49 2.40 -30.54
CA PRO A 234 3.21 1.81 -31.86
C PRO A 234 4.49 1.41 -32.62
N ARG A 235 5.64 1.99 -32.26
CA ARG A 235 6.94 1.72 -32.90
C ARG A 235 7.76 0.69 -32.13
N ASN A 236 7.53 0.57 -30.81
CA ASN A 236 8.28 -0.36 -29.97
C ASN A 236 7.35 -1.25 -29.13
N ARG A 237 7.22 -2.49 -29.63
CA ARG A 237 6.81 -3.72 -28.95
C ARG A 237 6.90 -3.75 -27.43
N ILE A 238 7.98 -3.27 -26.83
CA ILE A 238 8.32 -3.45 -25.42
C ILE A 238 7.94 -2.22 -24.59
N LYS A 239 7.74 -1.06 -25.23
CA LYS A 239 7.52 0.22 -24.56
C LYS A 239 6.03 0.57 -24.46
N MET A 240 5.71 1.23 -23.36
CA MET A 240 4.55 2.10 -23.22
C MET A 240 4.92 3.55 -23.60
N ALA A 241 3.96 4.32 -24.09
CA ALA A 241 4.11 5.72 -24.45
C ALA A 241 2.86 6.52 -24.05
N VAL A 242 2.98 7.85 -24.01
CA VAL A 242 1.80 8.72 -24.00
C VAL A 242 1.14 8.60 -25.37
N VAL A 243 -0.10 8.13 -25.39
CA VAL A 243 -0.87 7.86 -26.61
C VAL A 243 -2.20 8.58 -26.49
N THR A 244 -2.49 9.47 -27.43
CA THR A 244 -3.76 10.19 -27.49
C THR A 244 -4.81 9.40 -28.29
N GLY A 245 -6.08 9.75 -28.11
CA GLY A 245 -7.20 9.07 -28.78
C GLY A 245 -7.73 7.86 -28.01
N THR A 246 -8.51 7.02 -28.68
CA THR A 246 -9.28 5.91 -28.06
C THR A 246 -8.43 4.75 -27.55
N VAL A 247 -7.16 4.67 -27.98
CA VAL A 247 -6.23 3.59 -27.60
C VAL A 247 -5.50 3.91 -26.28
N GLY A 248 -5.40 5.20 -25.92
CA GLY A 248 -4.74 5.64 -24.70
C GLY A 248 -5.66 5.52 -23.49
N LYS A 249 -5.21 4.82 -22.45
CA LYS A 249 -5.94 4.67 -21.20
C LYS A 249 -5.63 5.82 -20.26
N PRO A 250 -6.64 6.43 -19.59
CA PRO A 250 -6.41 7.52 -18.65
C PRO A 250 -5.39 7.15 -17.57
N ALA A 251 -4.43 8.06 -17.35
CA ALA A 251 -3.42 7.90 -16.34
C ALA A 251 -3.09 9.24 -15.66
N ARG A 252 -3.01 9.23 -14.33
CA ARG A 252 -2.65 10.41 -13.53
C ARG A 252 -1.62 10.09 -12.45
N THR A 253 -0.56 10.89 -12.42
CA THR A 253 0.50 10.86 -11.40
C THR A 253 0.69 12.26 -10.83
N HIS A 254 0.57 12.39 -9.51
CA HIS A 254 0.98 13.60 -8.80
C HIS A 254 2.42 13.45 -8.34
N TYR A 255 3.16 14.54 -8.27
CA TYR A 255 4.49 14.50 -7.71
C TYR A 255 4.82 15.75 -6.89
N GLN A 256 5.73 15.58 -5.94
CA GLN A 256 6.32 16.64 -5.13
C GLN A 256 7.83 16.41 -5.03
N ARG A 257 8.61 17.46 -5.30
CA ARG A 257 10.07 17.42 -5.18
C ARG A 257 10.49 17.49 -3.73
N ILE A 258 11.35 16.55 -3.32
CA ILE A 258 11.82 16.39 -1.94
C ILE A 258 13.27 16.84 -1.80
N ALA A 259 14.10 16.51 -2.78
CA ALA A 259 15.51 16.89 -2.78
C ALA A 259 16.00 17.17 -4.20
N THR A 260 17.12 17.87 -4.29
CA THR A 260 17.79 18.21 -5.56
C THR A 260 19.29 18.23 -5.36
N GLY A 261 20.02 18.03 -6.44
CA GLY A 261 21.46 18.24 -6.46
C GLY A 261 21.99 18.28 -7.87
N THR A 262 23.32 18.25 -7.97
CA THR A 262 24.04 18.24 -9.23
C THR A 262 25.13 17.17 -9.17
N LEU A 263 25.21 16.32 -10.19
CA LEU A 263 26.29 15.35 -10.37
C LEU A 263 27.02 15.69 -11.68
N ALA A 264 28.32 16.01 -11.58
CA ALA A 264 29.16 16.35 -12.74
C ALA A 264 28.51 17.36 -13.71
N GLY A 265 27.89 18.41 -13.14
CA GLY A 265 27.23 19.48 -13.90
C GLY A 265 25.81 19.16 -14.38
N GLN A 266 25.31 17.94 -14.18
CA GLN A 266 23.92 17.56 -14.50
C GLN A 266 23.04 17.63 -13.25
N SER A 267 21.95 18.38 -13.33
CA SER A 267 20.98 18.46 -12.24
C SER A 267 20.19 17.15 -12.11
N PHE A 268 19.82 16.82 -10.89
CA PHE A 268 18.90 15.73 -10.58
C PHE A 268 17.95 16.13 -9.44
N ALA A 269 16.88 15.36 -9.28
CA ALA A 269 15.95 15.52 -8.17
C ALA A 269 15.48 14.17 -7.62
N VAL A 270 15.07 14.18 -6.36
CA VAL A 270 14.23 13.14 -5.76
C VAL A 270 12.84 13.69 -5.63
N ILE A 271 11.87 12.95 -6.16
CA ILE A 271 10.46 13.30 -6.10
C ILE A 271 9.67 12.17 -5.43
N GLN A 272 8.66 12.57 -4.68
CA GLN A 272 7.57 11.70 -4.27
C GLN A 272 6.56 11.64 -5.41
N CYS A 273 6.10 10.46 -5.78
CA CYS A 273 5.00 10.28 -6.74
C CYS A 273 3.81 9.62 -6.05
N ASP A 274 2.62 10.20 -6.17
CA ASP A 274 1.36 9.64 -5.70
C ASP A 274 0.49 9.22 -6.90
N LEU A 275 0.01 7.97 -6.89
CA LEU A 275 -0.75 7.37 -8.01
C LEU A 275 -2.26 7.34 -7.77
N GLU A 276 -3.03 7.97 -8.68
CA GLU A 276 -4.47 7.70 -8.81
C GLU A 276 -4.69 6.41 -9.61
N THR A 277 -4.04 6.28 -10.76
CA THR A 277 -4.13 5.12 -11.66
C THR A 277 -2.86 4.25 -11.59
N GLY A 278 -2.95 3.00 -12.05
CA GLY A 278 -1.84 2.03 -12.02
C GLY A 278 -1.53 1.39 -13.38
N ARG A 279 -1.33 2.20 -14.43
CA ARG A 279 -1.04 1.68 -15.79
C ARG A 279 0.38 1.12 -15.91
N THR A 280 0.62 0.26 -16.89
CA THR A 280 1.94 -0.34 -17.14
C THR A 280 3.00 0.74 -17.34
N HIS A 281 4.12 0.66 -16.61
CA HIS A 281 5.23 1.64 -16.65
C HIS A 281 4.82 3.10 -16.35
N GLN A 282 3.67 3.36 -15.70
CA GLN A 282 3.07 4.70 -15.65
C GLN A 282 4.03 5.81 -15.19
N ILE A 283 4.65 5.66 -14.02
CA ILE A 283 5.58 6.67 -13.48
C ILE A 283 6.76 6.87 -14.44
N ARG A 284 7.32 5.78 -14.96
CA ARG A 284 8.49 5.81 -15.85
C ARG A 284 8.21 6.59 -17.13
N VAL A 285 7.06 6.32 -17.76
CA VAL A 285 6.64 7.01 -18.99
C VAL A 285 6.27 8.46 -18.72
N HIS A 286 5.48 8.73 -17.68
CA HIS A 286 5.07 10.09 -17.33
C HIS A 286 6.28 11.00 -17.07
N LEU A 287 7.23 10.54 -16.26
CA LEU A 287 8.41 11.32 -15.92
C LEU A 287 9.33 11.52 -17.14
N ALA A 288 9.53 10.49 -17.97
CA ALA A 288 10.24 10.64 -19.23
C ALA A 288 9.53 11.59 -20.22
N HIS A 289 8.20 11.57 -20.26
CA HIS A 289 7.38 12.42 -21.12
C HIS A 289 7.54 13.91 -20.78
N ILE A 290 7.63 14.25 -19.50
CA ILE A 290 7.88 15.63 -19.06
C ILE A 290 9.37 16.02 -19.04
N GLY A 291 10.25 15.19 -19.61
CA GLY A 291 11.68 15.48 -19.74
C GLY A 291 12.54 15.14 -18.51
N HIS A 292 11.98 14.42 -17.53
CA HIS A 292 12.65 14.06 -16.27
C HIS A 292 12.72 12.53 -16.08
N PRO A 293 13.39 11.77 -16.96
CA PRO A 293 13.42 10.32 -16.85
C PRO A 293 14.08 9.86 -15.55
N LEU A 294 13.66 8.68 -15.07
CA LEU A 294 14.24 8.07 -13.88
C LEU A 294 15.72 7.72 -14.11
N ILE A 295 16.54 7.97 -13.09
CA ILE A 295 17.94 7.54 -13.06
C ILE A 295 17.99 6.02 -13.17
N GLY A 296 18.88 5.51 -14.04
CA GLY A 296 19.09 4.08 -14.26
C GLY A 296 18.00 3.35 -15.06
N ASP A 297 16.91 4.01 -15.49
CA ASP A 297 15.86 3.33 -16.27
C ASP A 297 16.40 2.88 -17.64
N PRO A 298 16.53 1.56 -17.88
CA PRO A 298 17.17 1.04 -19.08
C PRO A 298 16.33 1.24 -20.35
N LEU A 299 15.04 1.51 -20.17
CA LEU A 299 14.08 1.58 -21.27
C LEU A 299 13.78 3.03 -21.65
N TYR A 300 13.56 3.90 -20.66
CA TYR A 300 13.06 5.26 -20.88
C TYR A 300 14.13 6.35 -20.72
N CYS A 301 15.24 6.07 -20.05
CA CYS A 301 16.31 7.05 -19.93
C CYS A 301 17.17 7.07 -21.20
N LYS A 302 17.12 8.18 -21.95
CA LYS A 302 17.92 8.39 -23.18
C LYS A 302 19.13 9.29 -22.98
N ILE A 303 19.47 9.64 -21.73
CA ILE A 303 20.51 10.63 -21.43
C ILE A 303 21.89 9.98 -21.56
N ALA A 304 22.47 9.93 -22.75
CA ALA A 304 23.91 9.68 -22.83
C ALA A 304 24.65 10.93 -22.30
N PRO A 305 25.62 10.81 -21.37
CA PRO A 305 26.26 9.59 -20.89
C PRO A 305 25.97 9.31 -19.39
N TYR A 306 24.70 9.20 -18.96
CA TYR A 306 24.38 9.02 -17.53
C TYR A 306 25.06 7.79 -16.91
N ALA A 307 25.25 6.72 -17.68
CA ALA A 307 26.01 5.55 -17.23
C ALA A 307 27.48 5.90 -16.92
N GLN A 308 28.08 6.80 -17.70
CA GLN A 308 29.43 7.33 -17.42
C GLN A 308 29.43 8.30 -16.24
N LEU A 309 28.33 9.05 -16.02
CA LEU A 309 28.20 9.94 -14.86
C LEU A 309 28.15 9.15 -13.55
N LEU A 310 27.44 8.02 -13.52
CA LEU A 310 27.40 7.14 -12.35
C LEU A 310 28.65 6.27 -12.21
N ALA A 311 29.34 5.95 -13.32
CA ALA A 311 30.56 5.13 -13.30
C ALA A 311 31.69 5.70 -12.45
N THR A 312 31.69 7.01 -12.20
CA THR A 312 32.67 7.69 -11.32
C THR A 312 32.26 7.70 -9.85
N THR A 313 31.12 7.11 -9.52
CA THR A 313 30.54 7.08 -8.16
C THR A 313 30.49 5.66 -7.61
N ARG A 314 30.19 5.54 -6.30
CA ARG A 314 29.94 4.23 -5.67
C ARG A 314 28.69 3.51 -6.20
N ALA A 315 27.85 4.19 -6.98
CA ALA A 315 26.65 3.63 -7.60
C ALA A 315 26.84 3.29 -9.10
N ALA A 316 28.08 3.00 -9.52
CA ALA A 316 28.42 2.67 -10.90
C ALA A 316 27.58 1.53 -11.50
N ASP A 317 27.21 0.54 -10.67
CA ASP A 317 26.47 -0.65 -11.09
C ASP A 317 24.94 -0.47 -11.04
N PHE A 318 24.45 0.73 -10.73
CA PHE A 318 23.01 0.99 -10.63
C PHE A 318 22.35 0.97 -12.02
N ALA A 319 21.69 -0.14 -12.36
CA ALA A 319 21.21 -0.44 -13.72
C ALA A 319 19.70 -0.74 -13.81
N ARG A 320 18.89 -0.10 -12.98
CA ARG A 320 17.41 -0.19 -13.03
C ARG A 320 16.76 1.16 -12.79
N GLN A 321 15.46 1.29 -13.03
CA GLN A 321 14.75 2.50 -12.65
C GLN A 321 14.87 2.74 -11.13
N ALA A 322 15.40 3.91 -10.75
CA ALA A 322 15.48 4.38 -9.37
C ALA A 322 14.10 4.79 -8.84
N LEU A 323 13.26 3.77 -8.68
CA LEU A 323 11.86 3.86 -8.31
C LEU A 323 11.55 2.82 -7.24
N HIS A 324 10.91 3.26 -6.17
CA HIS A 324 10.58 2.44 -5.01
C HIS A 324 9.19 2.78 -4.48
N ALA A 325 8.31 1.77 -4.32
CA ALA A 325 7.01 1.90 -3.69
C ALA A 325 7.18 2.01 -2.17
N TRP A 326 7.42 3.24 -1.72
CA TRP A 326 7.86 3.58 -0.36
C TRP A 326 6.74 3.49 0.68
N GLN A 327 5.51 3.90 0.32
CA GLN A 327 4.39 3.92 1.26
C GLN A 327 3.09 3.44 0.61
N LEU A 328 2.32 2.67 1.38
CA LEU A 328 1.01 2.16 1.02
C LEU A 328 0.00 2.46 2.14
N LYS A 329 -1.11 3.11 1.81
CA LYS A 329 -2.20 3.40 2.75
C LYS A 329 -3.56 3.02 2.15
N LEU A 330 -4.39 2.32 2.93
CA LEU A 330 -5.70 1.81 2.51
C LEU A 330 -6.63 1.61 3.70
N GLU A 331 -7.89 1.36 3.42
CA GLU A 331 -8.86 0.93 4.43
C GLU A 331 -8.86 -0.60 4.54
N HIS A 332 -8.72 -1.13 5.75
CA HIS A 332 -8.70 -2.55 5.99
C HIS A 332 -10.04 -3.20 5.60
N PRO A 333 -10.08 -4.20 4.70
CA PRO A 333 -11.33 -4.75 4.17
C PRO A 333 -12.33 -5.36 5.14
N VAL A 334 -11.87 -5.73 6.33
CA VAL A 334 -12.73 -6.35 7.36
C VAL A 334 -13.05 -5.39 8.50
N THR A 335 -12.11 -4.52 8.87
CA THR A 335 -12.25 -3.69 10.08
C THR A 335 -12.64 -2.25 9.77
N GLY A 336 -12.52 -1.80 8.51
CA GLY A 336 -12.75 -0.41 8.12
C GLY A 336 -11.71 0.58 8.66
N LEU A 337 -10.68 0.10 9.37
CA LEU A 337 -9.63 0.94 9.91
C LEU A 337 -8.67 1.36 8.80
N THR A 338 -8.20 2.60 8.85
CA THR A 338 -7.14 3.05 7.94
C THR A 338 -5.80 2.44 8.37
N CYS A 339 -5.16 1.71 7.47
CA CYS A 339 -3.84 1.12 7.65
C CYS A 339 -2.83 1.83 6.76
N ALA A 340 -1.60 1.99 7.24
CA ALA A 340 -0.48 2.51 6.47
C ALA A 340 0.78 1.68 6.75
N TRP A 341 1.56 1.43 5.71
CA TRP A 341 2.85 0.75 5.79
C TRP A 341 3.89 1.55 5.03
N ARG A 342 5.13 1.48 5.51
CA ARG A 342 6.32 2.01 4.85
C ARG A 342 7.42 0.95 4.86
N THR A 343 8.32 1.02 3.91
CA THR A 343 9.52 0.18 3.85
C THR A 343 10.69 1.06 3.47
N PRO A 344 11.91 0.81 3.97
CA PRO A 344 13.03 1.66 3.61
C PRO A 344 13.37 1.40 2.15
N ALA A 345 13.98 2.40 1.51
CA ALA A 345 14.54 2.17 0.18
C ALA A 345 15.56 1.02 0.23
N PRO A 346 15.61 0.15 -0.79
CA PRO A 346 16.59 -0.94 -0.84
C PRO A 346 18.02 -0.40 -0.89
N ALA A 347 18.97 -1.26 -0.50
CA ALA A 347 20.39 -0.91 -0.37
C ALA A 347 20.99 -0.25 -1.62
N ASP A 348 20.59 -0.68 -2.82
CA ASP A 348 21.06 -0.09 -4.08
C ASP A 348 20.58 1.35 -4.30
N ILE A 349 19.35 1.68 -3.90
CA ILE A 349 18.81 3.05 -3.95
C ILE A 349 19.42 3.91 -2.84
N LEU A 350 19.69 3.34 -1.66
CA LEU A 350 20.40 4.07 -0.59
C LEU A 350 21.83 4.40 -1.00
N LEU A 351 22.52 3.46 -1.63
CA LEU A 351 23.86 3.66 -2.19
C LEU A 351 23.84 4.71 -3.32
N LEU A 352 22.82 4.69 -4.18
CA LEU A 352 22.61 5.74 -5.18
C LEU A 352 22.42 7.10 -4.52
N ALA A 353 21.61 7.21 -3.46
CA ALA A 353 21.40 8.47 -2.75
C ALA A 353 22.70 8.99 -2.12
N GLU A 354 23.48 8.14 -1.47
CA GLU A 354 24.80 8.48 -0.91
C GLU A 354 25.76 8.95 -2.01
N ALA A 355 25.81 8.23 -3.13
CA ALA A 355 26.63 8.59 -4.30
C ALA A 355 26.24 9.93 -4.92
N LEU A 356 24.97 10.34 -4.77
CA LEU A 356 24.45 11.63 -5.19
C LEU A 356 24.62 12.73 -4.12
N GLY A 357 25.24 12.42 -2.98
CA GLY A 357 25.44 13.38 -1.88
C GLY A 357 24.16 13.73 -1.13
N LEU A 358 23.12 12.88 -1.21
CA LEU A 358 21.88 13.06 -0.47
C LEU A 358 21.97 12.39 0.91
N THR A 359 21.40 13.04 1.92
CA THR A 359 21.27 12.45 3.25
C THR A 359 20.15 11.39 3.23
N PRO A 360 20.39 10.15 3.71
CA PRO A 360 19.40 9.07 3.65
C PRO A 360 18.12 9.30 4.44
N THR A 361 18.00 10.36 5.24
CA THR A 361 16.98 10.52 6.29
C THR A 361 15.54 10.38 5.79
N VAL A 362 15.23 10.77 4.55
CA VAL A 362 13.89 10.63 3.95
C VAL A 362 13.64 9.21 3.40
N MET A 363 14.70 8.45 3.16
CA MET A 363 14.71 7.20 2.40
C MET A 363 14.99 5.96 3.25
N SER A 364 15.64 6.15 4.40
CA SER A 364 15.73 5.19 5.48
C SER A 364 14.49 5.19 6.37
N ASP A 365 13.55 6.10 6.11
CA ASP A 365 12.40 6.33 6.95
C ASP A 365 11.33 5.25 6.74
N THR A 366 11.40 4.21 7.57
CA THR A 366 10.36 3.18 7.74
C THR A 366 9.23 3.65 8.65
N THR A 367 9.38 4.82 9.27
CA THR A 367 8.41 5.29 10.25
C THR A 367 7.23 5.91 9.51
N GLU A 368 6.09 5.21 9.55
CA GLU A 368 4.84 5.89 9.91
C GLU A 368 4.25 5.08 11.06
N ALA A 369 4.93 5.09 12.21
CA ALA A 369 4.14 5.47 13.35
C ALA A 369 4.12 7.00 13.29
N GLU A 370 2.96 7.63 13.36
CA GLU A 370 2.92 8.81 14.21
C GLU A 370 3.35 8.31 15.60
N GLY A 371 4.67 8.34 15.87
CA GLY A 371 5.25 7.74 17.07
C GLY A 371 6.74 7.45 16.98
N ASP A 372 7.44 7.78 18.06
CA ASP A 372 8.83 7.43 18.28
C ASP A 372 9.03 5.89 18.27
N GLN A 373 10.26 5.43 17.99
CA GLN A 373 10.65 4.01 18.09
C GLN A 373 10.21 3.41 19.42
N ALA A 374 9.46 2.29 19.40
CA ALA A 374 8.80 1.75 20.60
C ALA A 374 9.79 1.46 21.76
N GLU A 375 10.98 0.97 21.43
CA GLU A 375 12.05 0.72 22.41
C GLU A 375 12.58 2.03 23.02
N CYS A 376 12.73 3.08 22.20
CA CYS A 376 13.11 4.41 22.67
C CYS A 376 12.00 5.04 23.52
N VAL A 377 10.74 4.87 23.15
CA VAL A 377 9.58 5.29 23.96
C VAL A 377 9.61 4.58 25.31
N ALA A 378 9.73 3.26 25.32
CA ALA A 378 9.79 2.47 26.54
C ALA A 378 10.96 2.93 27.43
N ALA A 379 12.15 3.13 26.86
CA ALA A 379 13.31 3.64 27.57
C ALA A 379 13.09 5.06 28.13
N ASN A 380 12.46 5.96 27.38
CA ASN A 380 12.13 7.31 27.83
C ASN A 380 11.08 7.31 28.94
N ARG A 381 10.04 6.47 28.82
CA ARG A 381 9.02 6.29 29.87
C ARG A 381 9.63 5.72 31.15
N GLN A 382 10.55 4.77 31.03
CA GLN A 382 11.29 4.22 32.17
C GLN A 382 12.17 5.29 32.83
N ARG A 383 12.91 6.09 32.05
CA ARG A 383 13.70 7.22 32.57
C ARG A 383 12.83 8.23 33.31
N LEU A 384 11.67 8.59 32.75
CA LEU A 384 10.73 9.53 33.39
C LEU A 384 10.20 8.98 34.71
N ALA A 385 9.80 7.70 34.75
CA ALA A 385 9.34 7.05 35.97
C ALA A 385 10.44 7.05 37.05
N THR A 386 11.69 6.73 36.68
CA THR A 386 12.84 6.77 37.60
C THR A 386 13.13 8.19 38.11
N LEU A 387 13.07 9.20 37.24
CA LEU A 387 13.37 10.60 37.59
C LEU A 387 12.31 11.22 38.50
N THR A 388 11.05 10.81 38.36
CA THR A 388 9.92 11.38 39.09
C THR A 388 9.53 10.59 40.33
N ASP A 389 10.07 9.38 40.51
CA ASP A 389 9.68 8.43 41.56
C ASP A 389 8.15 8.27 41.67
N THR A 390 7.47 8.29 40.51
CA THR A 390 6.01 8.30 40.43
C THR A 390 5.52 7.20 39.51
N ARG A 391 4.40 6.55 39.87
CA ARG A 391 3.76 5.56 39.00
C ARG A 391 2.95 6.28 37.93
N ILE A 392 3.25 6.03 36.66
CA ILE A 392 2.71 6.83 35.54
C ILE A 392 1.65 6.02 34.77
N ALA A 393 0.42 6.52 34.74
CA ALA A 393 -0.71 5.91 34.06
C ALA A 393 -0.74 6.30 32.57
N TRP A 394 -0.07 5.50 31.73
CA TRP A 394 -0.05 5.71 30.28
C TRP A 394 -1.37 5.36 29.61
N LEU A 395 -1.77 6.15 28.61
CA LEU A 395 -2.99 5.94 27.83
C LEU A 395 -2.66 5.76 26.34
N GLU A 396 -3.50 5.02 25.62
CA GLU A 396 -3.56 5.03 24.16
C GLU A 396 -4.65 6.04 23.74
N GLN A 397 -4.25 7.26 23.38
CA GLN A 397 -5.17 8.36 23.08
C GLN A 397 -5.83 8.16 21.71
N VAL A 398 -7.17 8.20 21.68
CA VAL A 398 -7.98 7.84 20.50
C VAL A 398 -8.89 8.98 20.02
N HIS A 399 -8.75 10.17 20.59
CA HIS A 399 -9.53 11.38 20.29
C HIS A 399 -11.04 11.21 20.51
N GLN A 400 -11.41 10.42 21.51
CA GLN A 400 -12.78 10.17 21.97
C GLN A 400 -12.99 10.80 23.37
N THR A 401 -14.02 10.35 24.08
CA THR A 401 -14.42 10.85 25.40
C THR A 401 -14.20 9.85 26.53
N ASN A 402 -13.50 8.74 26.28
CA ASN A 402 -13.30 7.71 27.29
C ASN A 402 -12.36 8.22 28.38
N VAL A 403 -12.76 8.03 29.63
CA VAL A 403 -12.04 8.43 30.84
C VAL A 403 -11.87 7.22 31.72
N VAL A 404 -10.65 6.97 32.19
CA VAL A 404 -10.33 5.79 33.01
C VAL A 404 -9.79 6.18 34.38
N ARG A 405 -9.89 5.27 35.34
CA ARG A 405 -9.16 5.38 36.62
C ARG A 405 -7.68 5.15 36.37
N ALA A 406 -6.82 6.04 36.87
CA ALA A 406 -5.38 5.94 36.63
C ALA A 406 -4.78 4.65 37.23
N GLU A 407 -5.34 4.18 38.34
CA GLU A 407 -5.02 2.92 39.00
C GLU A 407 -5.26 1.73 38.07
N THR A 408 -6.41 1.70 37.41
CA THR A 408 -6.77 0.65 36.45
C THR A 408 -5.86 0.68 35.22
N ALA A 409 -5.43 1.86 34.78
CA ALA A 409 -4.49 1.99 33.67
C ALA A 409 -3.08 1.46 34.02
N LEU A 410 -2.65 1.56 35.28
CA LEU A 410 -1.37 1.01 35.74
C LEU A 410 -1.34 -0.53 35.78
N GLU A 411 -2.48 -1.15 36.07
CA GLU A 411 -2.61 -2.61 36.17
C GLU A 411 -2.81 -3.27 34.80
N ALA A 412 -3.11 -2.48 33.77
CA ALA A 412 -3.37 -3.00 32.43
C ALA A 412 -2.07 -3.50 31.76
N LEU A 413 -2.15 -4.67 31.11
CA LEU A 413 -1.04 -5.24 30.34
C LEU A 413 -0.59 -4.32 29.20
N HIS A 414 -1.52 -3.53 28.66
CA HIS A 414 -1.29 -2.52 27.64
C HIS A 414 -2.02 -1.22 28.04
N PRO A 415 -1.51 -0.03 27.66
CA PRO A 415 -2.20 1.24 27.92
C PRO A 415 -3.65 1.20 27.41
N PRO A 416 -4.65 1.53 28.26
CA PRO A 416 -6.04 1.51 27.83
C PRO A 416 -6.31 2.61 26.80
N ARG A 417 -7.23 2.31 25.87
CA ARG A 417 -7.73 3.29 24.89
C ARG A 417 -8.59 4.34 25.57
N ALA A 418 -8.02 5.50 25.88
CA ALA A 418 -8.67 6.58 26.60
C ALA A 418 -8.01 7.93 26.33
N ASP A 419 -8.77 9.00 26.49
CA ASP A 419 -8.28 10.38 26.26
C ASP A 419 -8.17 11.17 27.56
N ALA A 420 -8.63 10.61 28.68
CA ALA A 420 -8.35 11.16 29.99
C ALA A 420 -8.19 10.07 31.04
N SER A 421 -7.49 10.40 32.12
CA SER A 421 -7.47 9.60 33.34
C SER A 421 -7.74 10.46 34.56
N VAL A 422 -8.31 9.84 35.59
CA VAL A 422 -8.63 10.49 36.87
C VAL A 422 -8.18 9.62 38.04
N THR A 423 -7.76 10.24 39.14
CA THR A 423 -7.33 9.54 40.35
C THR A 423 -7.61 10.35 41.61
N THR A 424 -7.71 9.63 42.74
CA THR A 424 -7.66 10.21 44.09
C THR A 424 -6.49 9.65 44.91
N GLN A 425 -5.67 8.78 44.31
CA GLN A 425 -4.58 8.11 44.99
C GLN A 425 -3.29 8.91 44.81
N ALA A 426 -2.62 9.18 45.93
CA ALA A 426 -1.29 9.79 45.91
C ALA A 426 -0.25 8.85 45.26
N GLY A 427 0.75 9.44 44.62
CA GLY A 427 1.85 8.69 43.98
C GLY A 427 1.50 8.08 42.62
N ILE A 428 0.37 8.48 42.01
CA ILE A 428 0.00 8.13 40.63
C ILE A 428 -0.12 9.41 39.80
N ALA A 429 0.57 9.43 38.65
CA ALA A 429 0.45 10.50 37.67
C ALA A 429 -0.57 10.14 36.59
N CYS A 430 -1.62 10.95 36.47
CA CYS A 430 -2.42 11.03 35.25
C CYS A 430 -1.56 11.62 34.14
N THR A 431 -1.36 10.89 33.05
CA THR A 431 -0.53 11.36 31.94
C THR A 431 -1.29 11.43 30.63
N ILE A 432 -0.87 12.41 29.83
CA ILE A 432 -1.35 12.65 28.48
C ILE A 432 -0.14 12.98 27.62
N MET A 433 -0.06 12.39 26.43
CA MET A 433 0.93 12.78 25.44
C MET A 433 0.31 13.91 24.59
N SER A 434 1.05 14.99 24.42
CA SER A 434 0.55 16.11 23.61
C SER A 434 1.63 16.65 22.70
N ALA A 435 1.20 17.13 21.54
CA ALA A 435 2.00 17.93 20.62
C ALA A 435 1.15 19.15 20.25
N ASP A 436 0.26 18.99 19.26
CA ASP A 436 -0.64 20.06 18.84
C ASP A 436 -1.90 20.17 19.72
N CYS A 437 -2.39 19.05 20.23
CA CYS A 437 -3.60 19.03 21.04
C CYS A 437 -3.42 19.74 22.38
N LEU A 438 -4.54 20.13 23.01
CA LEU A 438 -4.50 20.85 24.27
C LEU A 438 -4.51 19.88 25.47
N PRO A 439 -3.45 19.84 26.29
CA PRO A 439 -3.50 19.17 27.57
C PRO A 439 -4.29 20.00 28.58
N VAL A 440 -5.25 19.37 29.27
CA VAL A 440 -6.09 20.03 30.28
C VAL A 440 -6.04 19.25 31.59
N LEU A 441 -5.64 19.90 32.67
CA LEU A 441 -5.73 19.34 34.03
C LEU A 441 -6.99 19.86 34.70
N ILE A 442 -7.70 18.99 35.42
CA ILE A 442 -8.90 19.33 36.20
C ILE A 442 -8.72 18.78 37.63
N CYS A 443 -9.02 19.57 38.64
CA CYS A 443 -9.00 19.12 40.03
C CYS A 443 -10.11 19.72 40.88
N ASP A 444 -10.42 19.10 42.02
CA ASP A 444 -11.21 19.72 43.07
C ASP A 444 -10.40 20.81 43.80
N GLY A 445 -11.09 21.66 44.57
CA GLY A 445 -10.44 22.75 45.32
C GLY A 445 -9.45 22.29 46.39
N ALA A 446 -9.50 21.03 46.81
CA ALA A 446 -8.54 20.45 47.75
C ALA A 446 -7.35 19.74 47.05
N GLY A 447 -7.37 19.61 45.72
CA GLY A 447 -6.38 18.86 44.95
C GLY A 447 -6.34 17.35 45.27
N ARG A 448 -7.43 16.80 45.82
CA ARG A 448 -7.56 15.37 46.20
C ARG A 448 -8.09 14.52 45.07
N ALA A 449 -8.93 15.07 44.21
CA ALA A 449 -9.35 14.43 42.98
C ALA A 449 -8.78 15.21 41.81
N VAL A 450 -8.03 14.50 40.95
CA VAL A 450 -7.36 15.10 39.80
C VAL A 450 -7.67 14.31 38.53
N GLY A 451 -7.64 14.99 37.41
CA GLY A 451 -7.77 14.42 36.09
C GLY A 451 -6.90 15.13 35.07
N ALA A 452 -6.39 14.39 34.10
CA ALA A 452 -5.67 14.93 32.95
C ALA A 452 -6.36 14.46 31.67
N ALA A 453 -6.70 15.40 30.78
CA ALA A 453 -7.41 15.16 29.54
C ALA A 453 -6.62 15.67 28.34
N HIS A 454 -6.62 14.87 27.29
CA HIS A 454 -6.13 15.21 25.96
C HIS A 454 -7.26 15.79 25.11
N ALA A 455 -7.18 17.08 24.83
CA ALA A 455 -8.24 17.84 24.17
C ALA A 455 -7.80 18.36 22.79
N GLY A 456 -7.77 17.47 21.80
CA GLY A 456 -7.77 17.87 20.39
C GLY A 456 -9.15 18.35 19.93
N TRP A 457 -9.26 18.92 18.73
CA TRP A 457 -10.56 19.43 18.23
C TRP A 457 -11.67 18.36 18.20
N ARG A 458 -11.33 17.11 17.89
CA ARG A 458 -12.29 15.98 17.90
C ARG A 458 -12.78 15.68 19.32
N GLY A 459 -11.86 15.59 20.29
CA GLY A 459 -12.19 15.37 21.69
C GLY A 459 -12.99 16.52 22.29
N LEU A 460 -12.64 17.77 21.96
CA LEU A 460 -13.37 18.96 22.36
C LEU A 460 -14.80 18.96 21.82
N LEU A 461 -14.98 18.60 20.55
CA LEU A 461 -16.31 18.51 19.96
C LEU A 461 -17.14 17.40 20.63
N ALA A 462 -16.53 16.23 20.83
CA ALA A 462 -17.17 15.05 21.42
C ALA A 462 -17.49 15.21 22.91
N GLY A 463 -16.76 16.08 23.63
CA GLY A 463 -17.02 16.42 25.03
C GLY A 463 -16.13 15.72 26.05
N VAL A 464 -14.84 15.50 25.71
CA VAL A 464 -13.87 14.87 26.61
C VAL A 464 -13.68 15.67 27.90
N LEU A 465 -13.76 17.01 27.83
CA LEU A 465 -13.56 17.88 29.00
C LEU A 465 -14.74 17.80 29.97
N GLU A 466 -15.97 17.82 29.47
CA GLU A 466 -17.15 17.65 30.31
C GLU A 466 -17.20 16.27 30.96
N ARG A 467 -16.84 15.22 30.20
CA ARG A 467 -16.76 13.88 30.77
C ARG A 467 -15.69 13.80 31.86
N THR A 468 -14.50 14.35 31.61
CA THR A 468 -13.42 14.36 32.61
C THR A 468 -13.82 15.13 33.86
N ALA A 469 -14.47 16.29 33.71
CA ALA A 469 -14.97 17.08 34.83
C ALA A 469 -16.01 16.31 35.66
N ALA A 470 -16.95 15.63 35.00
CA ALA A 470 -17.95 14.81 35.66
C ALA A 470 -17.33 13.65 36.46
N GLU A 471 -16.31 13.00 35.89
CA GLU A 471 -15.59 11.92 36.59
C GLU A 471 -14.78 12.46 37.77
N VAL A 472 -14.05 13.58 37.63
CA VAL A 472 -13.36 14.21 38.77
C VAL A 472 -14.34 14.60 39.88
N ALA A 473 -15.50 15.16 39.52
CA ALA A 473 -16.54 15.50 40.49
C ALA A 473 -17.08 14.25 41.20
N ALA A 474 -17.33 13.16 40.47
CA ALA A 474 -17.86 11.90 41.01
C ALA A 474 -16.92 11.23 42.01
N LEU A 475 -15.61 11.50 41.94
CA LEU A 475 -14.62 11.01 42.90
C LEU A 475 -14.63 11.77 44.24
N THR A 476 -15.29 12.91 44.27
CA THR A 476 -15.45 13.73 45.46
C THR A 476 -16.90 13.68 45.94
N SER A 477 -17.12 13.85 47.24
CA SER A 477 -18.48 14.00 47.76
C SER A 477 -19.05 15.34 47.25
N SER A 478 -19.92 15.22 46.25
CA SER A 478 -20.60 16.26 45.45
C SER A 478 -20.88 17.58 46.18
N SER A 479 -20.19 18.64 45.71
CA SER A 479 -20.51 20.09 45.78
C SER A 479 -19.26 20.99 45.68
N GLN A 480 -18.06 20.42 45.58
CA GLN A 480 -16.82 21.20 45.51
C GLN A 480 -16.64 21.86 44.15
N GLU A 481 -16.17 23.11 44.16
CA GLU A 481 -15.75 23.81 42.94
C GLU A 481 -14.58 23.08 42.30
N LEU A 482 -14.62 22.96 40.97
CA LEU A 482 -13.53 22.43 40.18
C LEU A 482 -12.68 23.56 39.59
N TYR A 483 -11.41 23.26 39.37
CA TYR A 483 -10.40 24.11 38.78
C TYR A 483 -9.86 23.43 37.53
N ALA A 484 -9.59 24.20 36.48
CA ALA A 484 -8.98 23.70 35.26
C ALA A 484 -7.73 24.51 34.87
N PHE A 485 -6.72 23.81 34.38
CA PHE A 485 -5.46 24.37 33.94
C PHE A 485 -5.18 23.93 32.50
N LEU A 486 -5.09 24.89 31.59
CA LEU A 486 -4.78 24.67 30.18
C LEU A 486 -3.27 24.70 30.00
N GLY A 487 -2.69 23.58 29.57
CA GLY A 487 -1.26 23.49 29.26
C GLY A 487 -0.92 24.00 27.86
N PRO A 488 0.35 23.90 27.44
CA PRO A 488 0.80 24.35 26.13
C PRO A 488 0.25 23.47 25.00
N ALA A 489 -0.08 24.11 23.87
CA ALA A 489 -0.62 23.47 22.67
C ALA A 489 -0.23 24.27 21.43
N ILE A 490 -0.66 23.82 20.26
CA ILE A 490 -0.49 24.58 19.03
C ILE A 490 -1.12 25.98 19.12
N GLY A 491 -0.40 26.98 18.59
CA GLY A 491 -0.86 28.36 18.60
C GLY A 491 -2.08 28.59 17.71
N PRO A 492 -2.94 29.58 18.04
CA PRO A 492 -4.17 29.89 17.29
C PRO A 492 -3.94 30.42 15.87
N HIS A 493 -2.68 30.68 15.48
CA HIS A 493 -2.28 31.10 14.14
C HIS A 493 -1.61 29.98 13.32
N ALA A 494 -1.50 28.77 13.88
CA ALA A 494 -0.81 27.65 13.25
C ALA A 494 -1.74 26.45 13.00
N PHE A 495 -2.85 26.33 13.73
CA PHE A 495 -3.69 25.14 13.66
C PHE A 495 -4.76 25.21 12.57
N GLU A 496 -4.41 24.76 11.37
CA GLU A 496 -5.32 24.80 10.22
C GLU A 496 -6.40 23.70 10.27
N VAL A 497 -7.65 24.10 10.07
CA VAL A 497 -8.81 23.21 9.89
C VAL A 497 -9.65 23.65 8.68
N GLY A 498 -10.50 22.75 8.19
CA GLY A 498 -11.46 23.03 7.13
C GLY A 498 -12.76 23.67 7.64
N ASP A 499 -13.56 24.19 6.71
CA ASP A 499 -14.90 24.74 6.99
C ASP A 499 -15.87 23.70 7.58
N ASP A 500 -15.67 22.42 7.26
CA ASP A 500 -16.40 21.29 7.84
C ASP A 500 -16.25 21.22 9.37
N VAL A 501 -15.02 21.40 9.87
CA VAL A 501 -14.74 21.41 11.31
C VAL A 501 -15.42 22.60 11.98
N ARG A 502 -15.25 23.80 11.41
CA ARG A 502 -15.88 25.03 11.90
C ARG A 502 -17.41 24.91 11.94
N ALA A 503 -18.01 24.45 10.85
CA ALA A 503 -19.46 24.27 10.74
C ALA A 503 -19.99 23.31 11.81
N THR A 504 -19.25 22.22 12.07
CA THR A 504 -19.62 21.24 13.09
C THR A 504 -19.61 21.83 14.49
N PHE A 505 -18.60 22.65 14.83
CA PHE A 505 -18.56 23.37 16.11
C PHE A 505 -19.70 24.39 16.24
N LEU A 506 -19.99 25.14 15.17
CA LEU A 506 -21.10 26.11 15.17
C LEU A 506 -22.47 25.45 15.30
N ALA A 507 -22.66 24.27 14.70
CA ALA A 507 -23.87 23.49 14.81
C ALA A 507 -24.06 22.92 16.24
N ALA A 508 -22.96 22.54 16.90
CA ALA A 508 -22.98 22.02 18.27
C ALA A 508 -23.12 23.10 19.35
N ALA A 509 -22.86 24.37 19.00
CA ALA A 509 -22.93 25.51 19.93
C ALA A 509 -24.38 25.95 20.20
N THR A 510 -24.68 26.27 21.46
CA THR A 510 -25.95 26.89 21.84
C THR A 510 -26.08 28.30 21.23
N ALA A 511 -27.30 28.85 21.18
CA ALA A 511 -27.54 30.18 20.61
C ALA A 511 -26.65 31.27 21.22
N THR A 512 -26.37 31.18 22.52
CA THR A 512 -25.52 32.13 23.26
C THR A 512 -24.02 31.90 23.04
N GLU A 513 -23.59 30.68 22.68
CA GLU A 513 -22.18 30.33 22.48
C GLU A 513 -21.71 30.60 21.04
N ARG A 514 -22.61 30.55 20.05
CA ARG A 514 -22.26 30.60 18.61
C ARG A 514 -21.35 31.76 18.23
N ALA A 515 -21.58 32.96 18.78
CA ALA A 515 -20.75 34.13 18.47
C ALA A 515 -19.30 33.92 18.90
N VAL A 516 -19.09 33.42 20.12
CA VAL A 516 -17.75 33.15 20.67
C VAL A 516 -17.13 31.91 20.01
N THR A 517 -17.93 30.91 19.64
CA THR A 517 -17.44 29.75 18.88
C THR A 517 -16.97 30.18 17.50
N ALA A 518 -17.64 31.13 16.84
CA ALA A 518 -17.22 31.65 15.54
C ALA A 518 -15.88 32.39 15.62
N THR A 519 -15.61 33.16 16.69
CA THR A 519 -14.34 33.88 16.84
C THR A 519 -13.16 32.94 17.12
N ALA A 520 -13.41 31.69 17.54
CA ALA A 520 -12.39 30.68 17.68
C ALA A 520 -11.82 30.17 16.33
N PHE A 521 -12.42 30.55 15.20
CA PHE A 521 -11.96 30.16 13.87
C PHE A 521 -11.58 31.40 13.05
N LEU A 522 -10.27 31.67 12.97
CA LEU A 522 -9.75 32.79 12.19
C LEU A 522 -9.63 32.38 10.72
N PRO A 523 -10.28 33.06 9.76
CA PRO A 523 -10.17 32.70 8.35
C PRO A 523 -8.74 32.86 7.86
N ARG A 524 -8.26 31.89 7.08
CA ARG A 524 -6.94 31.98 6.47
C ARG A 524 -6.99 32.89 5.25
N LEU A 525 -6.20 33.96 5.29
CA LEU A 525 -6.07 34.89 4.17
C LEU A 525 -5.59 34.13 2.92
N ASN A 526 -6.22 34.41 1.77
CA ASN A 526 -5.90 33.80 0.48
C ASN A 526 -6.15 32.28 0.36
N THR A 527 -6.89 31.66 1.29
CA THR A 527 -7.30 30.25 1.16
C THR A 527 -8.75 30.07 1.61
N PRO A 528 -9.73 30.27 0.70
CA PRO A 528 -11.15 30.13 1.01
C PRO A 528 -11.47 28.75 1.61
N GLY A 529 -12.32 28.71 2.65
CA GLY A 529 -12.73 27.47 3.30
C GLY A 529 -11.71 26.88 4.29
N LYS A 530 -10.62 27.61 4.61
CA LYS A 530 -9.64 27.24 5.63
C LYS A 530 -9.63 28.24 6.78
N TYR A 531 -9.47 27.73 8.00
CA TYR A 531 -9.43 28.53 9.21
C TYR A 531 -8.28 28.08 10.12
N PHE A 532 -7.75 28.98 10.93
CA PHE A 532 -6.95 28.63 12.09
C PHE A 532 -7.86 28.50 13.31
N ALA A 533 -7.87 27.32 13.93
CA ALA A 533 -8.68 27.01 15.09
C ALA A 533 -7.94 27.33 16.40
N ASN A 534 -8.57 28.12 17.25
CA ASN A 534 -8.09 28.43 18.59
C ASN A 534 -8.61 27.39 19.59
N LEU A 535 -7.80 26.38 19.87
CA LEU A 535 -8.13 25.32 20.83
C LEU A 535 -8.39 25.85 22.24
N PHE A 536 -7.70 26.92 22.67
CA PHE A 536 -7.87 27.51 23.99
C PHE A 536 -9.26 28.13 24.16
N THR A 537 -9.73 28.89 23.17
CA THR A 537 -11.08 29.47 23.20
C THR A 537 -12.15 28.38 23.21
N LEU A 538 -12.00 27.35 22.37
CA LEU A 538 -12.93 26.23 22.32
C LEU A 538 -12.96 25.46 23.65
N ALA A 539 -11.80 25.14 24.21
CA ALA A 539 -11.71 24.42 25.49
C ALA A 539 -12.33 25.21 26.65
N ARG A 540 -12.09 26.53 26.74
CA ARG A 540 -12.70 27.39 27.77
C ARG A 540 -14.23 27.34 27.71
N GLN A 541 -14.82 27.39 26.52
CA GLN A 541 -16.28 27.26 26.37
C GLN A 541 -16.79 25.92 26.94
N ARG A 542 -16.12 24.81 26.59
CA ARG A 542 -16.52 23.47 27.07
C ARG A 542 -16.38 23.35 28.59
N LEU A 543 -15.32 23.90 29.19
CA LEU A 543 -15.12 23.90 30.65
C LEU A 543 -16.16 24.75 31.38
N ILE A 544 -16.50 25.94 30.86
CA ILE A 544 -17.57 26.78 31.41
C ILE A 544 -18.91 26.05 31.35
N ARG A 545 -19.18 25.34 30.25
CA ARG A 545 -20.38 24.49 30.09
C ARG A 545 -20.42 23.33 31.09
N ALA A 546 -19.27 22.80 31.48
CA ALA A 546 -19.13 21.82 32.55
C ALA A 546 -19.31 22.41 33.97
N GLY A 547 -19.53 23.72 34.10
CA GLY A 547 -19.69 24.42 35.37
C GLY A 547 -18.37 24.87 36.01
N ILE A 548 -17.24 24.73 35.32
CA ILE A 548 -15.92 25.12 35.83
C ILE A 548 -15.72 26.63 35.63
N ARG A 549 -15.56 27.36 36.73
CA ARG A 549 -15.40 28.83 36.71
C ARG A 549 -13.94 29.28 36.81
N HIS A 550 -13.08 28.45 37.42
CA HIS A 550 -11.67 28.76 37.63
C HIS A 550 -10.83 28.10 36.54
N ILE A 551 -10.48 28.85 35.48
CA ILE A 551 -9.73 28.32 34.33
C ILE A 551 -8.47 29.15 34.07
N SER A 552 -7.30 28.55 34.28
CA SER A 552 -5.97 29.17 34.15
C SER A 552 -5.20 28.66 32.93
N GLY A 553 -4.28 29.46 32.38
CA GLY A 553 -3.41 29.08 31.25
C GLY A 553 -3.98 29.39 29.85
N GLY A 554 -3.15 29.32 28.81
CA GLY A 554 -3.62 29.52 27.42
C GLY A 554 -4.04 30.94 27.05
N THR A 555 -3.29 31.94 27.52
CA THR A 555 -3.43 33.37 27.15
C THR A 555 -2.90 33.67 25.76
#